data_AF-A0A6P8GV75-F1
#
_entry.id   AF-A0A6P8GV75-F1
#
_cell.length_a   1.000
_cell.length_b   1.000
_cell.length_c   1.000
_cell.angle_alpha   90.00
_cell.angle_beta   90.00
_cell.angle_gamma   90.00
#
_symmetry.space_group_name_H-M   'P 1'
#
loop_
_entity.id
_entity.type
_entity.pdbx_description
1 polymer ?
#
loop_
_entity_poly.entity_id
_entity_poly.type
_entity_poly.pdbx_seq_one_letter_code
_entity_poly.pdbx_strand_id
1 'polypeptide(L)'
;MFRSSDTCCVDALASGHRVMGDKPLWEQIGAGFVQLYYQQFDTDRVKLADLYYDDCFMTFEGTTVRGKNDVMAKLNSLPFRSIQHIITAQDHHPTPDNCVMSMVMGQLKVRLLMPIRTKSWDSSKCSC
;
A
#
# COMPACT_ATOMS: atom_id res chain seq x y z
N MET A 1 4.25 -10.76 3.11
CA MET A 1 4.37 -9.59 4.01
C MET A 1 4.62 -8.39 3.11
N PHE A 2 3.60 -7.58 2.84
CA PHE A 2 3.74 -6.44 1.93
C PHE A 2 4.40 -5.32 2.73
N ARG A 3 5.71 -5.18 2.58
CA ARG A 3 6.46 -4.01 3.05
C ARG A 3 6.60 -3.07 1.86
N SER A 4 5.60 -2.25 1.56
CA SER A 4 5.86 -1.01 0.83
C SER A 4 6.12 0.06 1.89
N SER A 5 7.38 0.48 1.97
CA SER A 5 7.73 1.70 2.69
C SER A 5 7.38 2.87 1.78
N ASP A 6 6.09 3.21 1.72
CA ASP A 6 5.60 4.36 0.98
C ASP A 6 5.75 5.59 1.88
N THR A 7 6.85 6.32 1.74
CA THR A 7 7.09 7.58 2.47
C THR A 7 6.28 8.70 1.81
N CYS A 8 5.02 8.86 2.21
CA CYS A 8 4.20 9.99 1.78
C CYS A 8 4.22 11.09 2.84
N CYS A 9 4.91 12.19 2.54
CA CYS A 9 4.89 13.40 3.33
C CYS A 9 3.53 14.09 3.17
N VAL A 10 2.70 14.06 4.22
CA VAL A 10 1.41 14.75 4.27
C VAL A 10 1.56 16.04 5.07
N ASP A 11 1.27 17.18 4.43
CA ASP A 11 1.35 18.51 5.04
C ASP A 11 0.22 18.69 6.08
N ALA A 12 0.60 18.81 7.35
CA ALA A 12 -0.34 19.04 8.44
C ALA A 12 -0.62 20.54 8.63
N LEU A 13 -1.75 21.04 8.11
CA LEU A 13 -2.23 22.40 8.42
C LEU A 13 -3.06 22.37 9.72
N ALA A 14 -2.50 22.93 10.78
CA ALA A 14 -3.13 23.01 12.10
C ALA A 14 -4.15 24.17 12.16
N SER A 15 -5.42 23.88 12.41
CA SER A 15 -6.40 24.86 12.89
C SER A 15 -7.37 24.22 13.89
N GLY A 16 -7.44 24.83 15.07
CA GLY A 16 -7.92 24.20 16.30
C GLY A 16 -9.43 24.09 16.45
N HIS A 17 -9.84 22.93 16.96
CA HIS A 17 -11.05 22.70 17.76
C HIS A 17 -10.78 21.46 18.64
N ARG A 18 -10.97 21.55 19.97
CA ARG A 18 -10.66 20.44 20.91
C ARG A 18 -11.91 19.58 21.16
N VAL A 19 -11.82 18.27 20.92
CA VAL A 19 -12.73 17.24 21.46
C VAL A 19 -11.89 16.28 22.35
N MET A 20 -12.52 15.71 23.39
CA MET A 20 -11.80 14.93 24.41
C MET A 20 -11.44 13.52 23.92
N GLY A 21 -10.19 13.11 24.15
CA GLY A 21 -9.69 11.76 23.84
C GLY A 21 -9.01 11.62 22.47
N ASP A 22 -8.76 12.74 21.80
CA ASP A 22 -8.29 12.78 20.42
C ASP A 22 -6.82 12.34 20.33
N LYS A 23 -6.59 11.30 19.53
CA LYS A 23 -5.26 10.92 19.04
C LYS A 23 -4.54 12.18 18.53
N PRO A 24 -3.22 12.30 18.71
CA PRO A 24 -2.50 13.47 18.23
C PRO A 24 -2.70 13.69 16.72
N LEU A 25 -2.59 14.95 16.27
CA LEU A 25 -2.91 15.35 14.90
C LEU A 25 -2.21 14.49 13.83
N TRP A 26 -0.92 14.19 14.01
CA TRP A 26 -0.16 13.35 13.07
C TRP A 26 -0.72 11.92 13.00
N GLU A 27 -1.24 11.38 14.10
CA GLU A 27 -1.85 10.06 14.12
C GLU A 27 -3.20 10.07 13.41
N GLN A 28 -3.99 11.14 13.55
CA GLN A 28 -5.24 11.30 12.80
C GLN A 28 -4.98 11.39 11.30
N ILE A 29 -4.03 12.23 10.89
CA ILE A 29 -3.65 12.42 9.48
C ILE A 29 -3.08 11.11 8.92
N GLY A 30 -2.15 10.47 9.63
CA GLY A 30 -1.52 9.22 9.20
C GLY A 30 -2.54 8.09 9.06
N ALA A 31 -3.45 7.94 10.04
CA ALA A 31 -4.49 6.91 9.98
C ALA A 31 -5.47 7.14 8.82
N GLY A 32 -5.89 8.40 8.60
CA GLY A 32 -6.74 8.77 7.48
C GLY A 32 -6.07 8.51 6.13
N PHE A 33 -4.77 8.84 6.01
CA PHE A 33 -3.98 8.57 4.81
C PHE A 33 -3.89 7.07 4.51
N VAL A 34 -3.56 6.24 5.52
CA VAL A 34 -3.45 4.78 5.35
C VAL A 34 -4.77 4.19 4.88
N GLN A 35 -5.89 4.60 5.47
CA GLN A 35 -7.21 4.15 5.06
C GLN A 35 -7.51 4.52 3.60
N LEU A 36 -7.29 5.79 3.23
CA LEU A 36 -7.49 6.27 1.87
C LEU A 36 -6.61 5.52 0.86
N TYR A 37 -5.32 5.39 1.16
CA TYR A 37 -4.33 4.77 0.28
C TYR A 37 -4.70 3.31 -0.03
N TYR A 38 -4.91 2.47 0.98
CA TYR A 38 -5.23 1.05 0.75
C TYR A 38 -6.63 0.83 0.18
N GLN A 39 -7.61 1.66 0.55
CA GLN A 39 -8.93 1.62 -0.08
C GLN A 39 -8.83 1.92 -1.58
N GLN A 40 -8.04 2.93 -1.95
CA GLN A 40 -7.84 3.31 -3.34
C GLN A 40 -7.03 2.25 -4.10
N PHE A 41 -6.02 1.66 -3.45
CA PHE A 41 -5.24 0.55 -4.01
C PHE A 41 -6.09 -0.67 -4.36
N ASP A 42 -7.05 -1.01 -3.50
CA ASP A 42 -7.92 -2.18 -3.68
C ASP A 42 -9.03 -1.95 -4.72
N THR A 43 -9.47 -0.70 -4.90
CA THR A 43 -10.62 -0.35 -5.76
C THR A 43 -10.21 0.18 -7.13
N ASP A 44 -9.35 1.19 -7.19
CA ASP A 44 -8.91 1.85 -8.43
C ASP A 44 -7.53 2.47 -8.26
N ARG A 45 -6.51 1.75 -8.74
CA ARG A 45 -5.11 2.15 -8.62
C ARG A 45 -4.78 3.44 -9.36
N VAL A 46 -5.58 3.87 -10.34
CA VAL A 46 -5.28 5.07 -11.12
C VAL A 46 -5.30 6.32 -10.23
N LYS A 47 -6.21 6.38 -9.25
CA LYS A 47 -6.33 7.53 -8.34
C LYS A 47 -5.21 7.59 -7.28
N LEU A 48 -4.37 6.56 -7.17
CA LEU A 48 -3.17 6.66 -6.32
C LEU A 48 -2.20 7.73 -6.84
N ALA A 49 -2.29 8.11 -8.12
CA ALA A 49 -1.47 9.17 -8.69
C ALA A 49 -1.59 10.49 -7.92
N ASP A 50 -2.78 10.79 -7.39
CA ASP A 50 -3.04 12.04 -6.65
C ASP A 50 -2.39 12.05 -5.25
N LEU A 51 -1.98 10.88 -4.74
CA LEU A 51 -1.30 10.74 -3.45
C LEU A 51 0.22 10.86 -3.58
N TYR A 52 0.76 10.82 -4.80
CA TYR A 52 2.19 10.95 -5.06
C TYR A 52 2.52 12.32 -5.64
N TYR A 53 3.58 12.94 -5.13
CA TYR A 53 4.17 14.14 -5.74
C TYR A 53 5.11 13.76 -6.90
N ASP A 54 5.48 14.73 -7.74
CA ASP A 54 6.18 14.47 -9.02
C ASP A 54 7.54 13.76 -8.87
N ASP A 55 8.30 14.08 -7.84
CA ASP A 55 9.66 13.58 -7.56
C ASP A 55 9.69 12.48 -6.47
N CYS A 56 8.61 11.73 -6.31
CA CYS A 56 8.50 10.69 -5.28
C CYS A 56 9.42 9.48 -5.53
N PHE A 57 9.60 8.66 -4.49
CA PHE A 57 10.33 7.40 -4.58
C PHE A 57 9.45 6.26 -4.08
N MET A 58 9.55 5.10 -4.72
CA MET A 58 8.93 3.88 -4.24
C MET A 58 9.90 2.72 -4.37
N THR A 59 10.04 1.94 -3.30
CA THR A 59 10.84 0.72 -3.30
C THR A 59 9.93 -0.48 -3.13
N PHE A 60 9.95 -1.38 -4.12
CA PHE A 60 9.14 -2.61 -4.12
C PHE A 60 10.03 -3.82 -4.42
N GLU A 61 10.07 -4.78 -3.49
CA GLU A 61 10.81 -6.05 -3.61
C GLU A 61 12.30 -5.86 -4.02
N GLY A 62 12.95 -4.83 -3.48
CA GLY A 62 14.36 -4.52 -3.75
C GLY A 62 14.60 -3.66 -5.00
N THR A 63 13.56 -3.37 -5.79
CA THR A 63 13.66 -2.41 -6.91
C THR A 63 13.17 -1.05 -6.47
N THR A 64 13.99 -0.01 -6.66
CA THR A 64 13.61 1.39 -6.38
C THR A 64 13.26 2.08 -7.70
N VAL A 65 12.14 2.81 -7.72
CA VAL A 65 11.72 3.67 -8.82
C VAL A 65 11.60 5.11 -8.32
N ARG A 66 11.82 6.07 -9.22
CA ARG A 66 11.75 7.50 -8.94
C ARG A 66 10.78 8.17 -9.90
N GLY A 67 9.97 9.06 -9.38
CA GLY A 67 9.03 9.89 -10.12
C GLY A 67 7.64 9.27 -10.19
N LYS A 68 6.63 10.14 -10.12
CA LYS A 68 5.22 9.73 -10.09
C LYS A 68 4.83 8.78 -11.23
N ASN A 69 5.28 9.06 -12.45
CA ASN A 69 4.96 8.25 -13.63
C ASN A 69 5.48 6.82 -13.51
N ASP A 70 6.72 6.65 -13.04
CA ASP A 70 7.35 5.34 -12.90
C ASP A 70 6.76 4.55 -11.72
N VAL A 71 6.41 5.25 -10.62
CA VAL A 71 5.66 4.67 -9.51
C VAL A 71 4.32 4.12 -9.99
N MET A 72 3.55 4.91 -10.73
CA MET A 72 2.25 4.49 -11.25
C MET A 72 2.38 3.35 -12.27
N ALA A 73 3.39 3.39 -13.15
CA ALA A 73 3.69 2.29 -14.05
C ALA A 73 4.00 1.00 -13.29
N LYS A 74 4.80 1.09 -12.21
CA LYS A 74 5.12 -0.06 -11.36
C LYS A 74 3.87 -0.62 -10.66
N LEU A 75 3.02 0.23 -10.07
CA LEU A 75 1.77 -0.17 -9.40
C LEU A 75 0.79 -0.87 -10.36
N ASN A 76 0.71 -0.39 -11.60
CA ASN A 76 -0.11 -1.00 -12.64
C ASN A 76 0.47 -2.31 -13.20
N SER A 77 1.79 -2.48 -13.17
CA SER A 77 2.46 -3.70 -13.64
C SER A 77 2.30 -4.91 -12.71
N LEU A 78 1.85 -4.69 -11.47
CA LEU A 78 1.70 -5.77 -10.49
C LEU A 78 0.64 -6.78 -10.98
N PRO A 79 0.93 -8.11 -10.93
CA PRO A 79 0.10 -9.16 -11.54
C PRO A 79 -1.24 -9.40 -10.83
N PHE A 80 -1.60 -8.56 -9.86
CA PHE A 80 -2.75 -8.76 -9.00
C PHE A 80 -3.98 -8.07 -9.58
N ARG A 81 -5.00 -8.84 -9.95
CA ARG A 81 -6.30 -8.32 -10.43
C ARG A 81 -7.24 -7.87 -9.30
N SER A 82 -7.23 -8.59 -8.18
CA SER A 82 -8.06 -8.29 -7.01
C SER A 82 -7.24 -8.59 -5.77
N ILE A 83 -6.98 -7.54 -5.00
CA ILE A 83 -6.27 -7.57 -3.73
C ILE A 83 -7.22 -7.02 -2.67
N GLN A 84 -7.09 -7.54 -1.46
CA GLN A 84 -7.61 -6.91 -0.27
C GLN A 84 -6.49 -6.76 0.75
N HIS A 85 -6.22 -5.52 1.18
CA HIS A 85 -5.28 -5.22 2.25
C HIS A 85 -5.97 -5.32 3.60
N ILE A 86 -5.41 -6.11 4.51
CA ILE A 86 -5.86 -6.22 5.90
C ILE A 86 -4.77 -5.64 6.78
N ILE A 87 -5.03 -4.45 7.33
CA ILE A 87 -4.09 -3.75 8.20
C ILE A 87 -4.18 -4.35 9.61
N THR A 88 -3.04 -4.82 10.14
CA THR A 88 -2.97 -5.43 11.47
C THR A 88 -2.39 -4.48 12.51
N ALA A 89 -1.46 -3.62 12.10
CA ALA A 89 -0.85 -2.62 12.94
C ALA A 89 -0.39 -1.44 12.09
N GLN A 90 -0.48 -0.23 12.63
CA GLN A 90 0.01 0.98 12.01
C GLN A 90 0.54 1.92 13.10
N ASP A 91 1.67 2.55 12.83
CA ASP A 91 2.33 3.49 13.72
C ASP A 91 2.63 4.78 12.95
N HIS A 92 2.42 5.93 13.58
CA HIS A 92 2.57 7.24 12.94
C HIS A 92 3.45 8.15 13.80
N HIS A 93 4.51 8.67 13.20
CA HIS A 93 5.47 9.55 13.87
C HIS A 93 5.55 10.90 13.16
N PRO A 94 5.54 12.01 13.90
CA PRO A 94 5.86 13.32 13.33
C PRO A 94 7.34 13.38 12.99
N THR A 95 7.66 14.07 11.90
CA THR A 95 9.04 14.34 11.48
C THR A 95 9.35 15.84 11.59
N PRO A 96 10.62 16.24 11.71
CA PRO A 96 11.01 17.65 11.83
C PRO A 96 10.52 18.54 10.68
N ASP A 97 10.36 17.99 9.48
CA ASP A 97 9.97 18.70 8.27
C ASP A 97 8.44 18.87 8.13
N ASN A 98 7.71 18.86 9.25
CA ASN A 98 6.26 18.98 9.30
C ASN A 98 5.49 17.88 8.53
N CYS A 99 6.17 16.75 8.29
CA CYS A 99 5.62 15.57 7.61
C CYS A 99 5.28 14.47 8.62
N VAL A 100 4.46 13.50 8.22
CA VAL A 100 4.13 12.31 9.02
C VAL A 100 4.76 11.07 8.39
N MET A 101 5.59 10.36 9.16
CA MET A 101 6.08 9.03 8.78
C MET A 101 5.11 7.98 9.27
N SER A 102 4.60 7.14 8.36
CA SER A 102 3.67 6.06 8.68
C SER A 102 4.31 4.70 8.40
N MET A 103 4.29 3.82 9.39
CA MET A 103 4.71 2.43 9.24
C MET A 103 3.48 1.53 9.33
N VAL A 104 3.25 0.72 8.30
CA VAL A 104 2.06 -0.13 8.22
C VAL A 104 2.48 -1.59 8.10
N MET A 105 1.83 -2.44 8.90
CA MET A 105 1.96 -3.88 8.85
C MET A 105 0.59 -4.51 8.62
N GLY A 106 0.56 -5.52 7.76
CA GLY A 106 -0.69 -6.16 7.40
C GLY A 106 -0.50 -7.44 6.60
N GLN A 107 -1.65 -8.03 6.28
CA GLN A 107 -1.78 -9.20 5.43
C GLN A 107 -2.37 -8.80 4.08
N LEU A 108 -1.86 -9.46 3.04
CA LEU A 108 -2.32 -9.26 1.67
C LEU A 108 -3.15 -10.48 1.26
N LYS A 109 -4.44 -10.28 0.99
CA LYS A 109 -5.29 -11.34 0.44
C LYS A 109 -5.38 -11.16 -1.06
N VAL A 110 -4.66 -12.00 -1.79
CA VAL A 110 -4.69 -12.01 -3.26
C VAL A 110 -5.68 -13.07 -3.73
N ARG A 111 -6.66 -12.67 -4.53
CA ARG A 111 -7.50 -13.64 -5.24
C ARG A 111 -6.75 -14.11 -6.47
N LEU A 112 -5.99 -15.19 -6.34
CA LEU A 112 -5.41 -15.87 -7.49
C LEU A 112 -6.54 -16.51 -8.30
N LEU A 113 -6.94 -15.88 -9.40
CA LEU A 113 -7.65 -16.54 -10.49
C LEU A 113 -6.63 -17.37 -11.30
N MET A 114 -6.09 -18.40 -10.67
CA MET A 114 -5.57 -19.55 -11.40
C MET A 114 -6.33 -20.77 -10.86
N PRO A 115 -6.94 -21.59 -11.72
CA PRO A 115 -7.37 -22.91 -11.27
C PRO A 115 -6.12 -23.63 -10.79
N ILE A 116 -6.19 -24.24 -9.60
CA ILE A 116 -5.20 -25.23 -9.19
C ILE A 116 -5.20 -26.27 -10.29
N ARG A 117 -4.20 -26.23 -11.18
CA ARG A 117 -3.95 -27.33 -12.10
C ARG A 117 -3.37 -28.43 -11.22
N THR A 118 -4.24 -29.14 -10.51
CA THR A 118 -3.89 -30.45 -9.98
C THR A 118 -3.43 -31.21 -11.21
N LYS A 119 -2.13 -31.47 -11.31
CA LYS A 119 -1.67 -32.43 -12.30
C LYS A 119 -2.17 -33.76 -11.73
N SER A 120 -3.37 -34.17 -12.14
CA SER A 120 -3.82 -35.53 -11.94
C SER A 120 -2.73 -36.41 -12.53
N TRP A 121 -2.02 -37.11 -11.66
CA TRP A 121 -1.06 -38.12 -12.06
C TRP A 121 -1.84 -39.20 -12.80
N ASP A 122 -1.74 -39.19 -14.13
CA ASP A 122 -2.25 -40.25 -14.98
C ASP A 122 -1.24 -41.40 -14.97
N SER A 123 -1.54 -42.45 -14.20
CA SER A 123 -0.72 -43.66 -14.09
C SER A 123 -0.61 -44.45 -15.41
N SER A 124 -1.33 -44.05 -16.46
CA SER A 124 -1.36 -44.75 -17.76
C SER A 124 -0.12 -44.51 -18.63
N LYS A 125 0.83 -43.66 -18.20
CA LYS A 125 2.04 -43.33 -18.98
C LYS A 125 3.31 -44.06 -18.54
N CYS A 126 3.24 -44.96 -17.57
CA CYS A 126 4.33 -45.91 -17.34
C CYS A 126 4.13 -47.11 -18.28
N SER A 127 4.63 -46.99 -19.52
CA SER A 127 4.97 -48.17 -20.33
C SER A 127 6.37 -48.60 -19.96
N CYS A 128 6.54 -49.91 -19.78
CA CYS A 128 7.79 -50.63 -19.59
C CYS A 128 8.78 -50.39 -20.73
#